data_AF-A0A7J8PG24-F1
#
_entry.id   AF-A0A7J8PG24-F1
#
_cell.length_a   1.000
_cell.length_b   1.000
_cell.length_c   1.000
_cell.angle_alpha   90.00
_cell.angle_beta   90.00
_cell.angle_gamma   90.00
#
_symmetry.space_group_name_H-M   'P 1'
#
loop_
_entity.id
_entity.type
_entity.pdbx_description
1 polymer ?
#
loop_
_entity_poly.entity_id
_entity_poly.type
_entity_poly.pdbx_seq_one_letter_code
_entity_poly.pdbx_strand_id
1 'polypeptide(L)'
;MHDPAGRDAIVIRQALLPDLTNLDAATEVICSRTPSQIQLIKQNYQAKFGVFLEQDIERHTSGDHKKLLLAYVSTSRYEGLEVDREMAMKDAKALYKAGEKRLGTDEKTFIRIFSERSRAQL
;
A
#
# COMPACT_ATOMS: atom_id res chain seq x y z
N MET A 1 4.08 -24.05 11.61
CA MET A 1 4.16 -22.60 11.91
C MET A 1 4.37 -21.90 10.56
N HIS A 2 3.45 -21.06 10.11
CA HIS A 2 3.69 -20.31 8.85
C HIS A 2 4.80 -19.29 9.08
N ASP A 3 5.70 -19.16 8.10
CA ASP A 3 6.69 -18.07 8.05
C ASP A 3 5.94 -16.71 8.01
N PRO A 4 6.62 -15.60 8.37
CA PRO A 4 5.96 -14.30 8.46
C PRO A 4 5.20 -13.88 7.20
N ALA A 5 5.77 -14.09 6.00
CA ALA A 5 5.14 -13.71 4.74
C ALA A 5 3.94 -14.61 4.42
N GLY A 6 4.04 -15.91 4.71
CA GLY A 6 2.92 -16.85 4.61
C GLY A 6 1.75 -16.49 5.52
N ARG A 7 2.00 -15.97 6.72
CA ARG A 7 0.93 -15.49 7.64
C ARG A 7 0.27 -14.22 7.11
N ASP A 8 1.06 -13.24 6.71
CA ASP A 8 0.57 -11.97 6.15
C ASP A 8 -0.30 -12.23 4.89
N ALA A 9 0.11 -13.18 4.02
CA ALA A 9 -0.69 -13.59 2.86
C ALA A 9 -2.08 -14.14 3.25
N ILE A 10 -2.16 -14.93 4.33
CA ILE A 10 -3.44 -15.46 4.85
C ILE A 10 -4.34 -14.35 5.36
N VAL A 11 -3.77 -13.43 6.15
CA VAL A 11 -4.52 -12.29 6.72
C VAL A 11 -5.10 -11.44 5.60
N ILE A 12 -4.28 -11.11 4.59
CA ILE A 12 -4.75 -10.33 3.44
C ILE A 12 -5.85 -11.06 2.69
N ARG A 13 -5.68 -12.37 2.40
CA ARG A 13 -6.70 -13.15 1.69
C ARG A 13 -8.02 -13.15 2.44
N GLN A 14 -7.99 -13.39 3.75
CA GLN A 14 -9.20 -13.40 4.59
C GLN A 14 -9.88 -12.03 4.62
N ALA A 15 -9.11 -10.95 4.74
CA ALA A 15 -9.61 -9.58 4.75
C ALA A 15 -10.24 -9.13 3.43
N LEU A 16 -9.79 -9.68 2.29
CA LEU A 16 -10.33 -9.40 0.96
C LEU A 16 -11.54 -10.29 0.59
N LEU A 17 -11.88 -11.31 1.38
CA LEU A 17 -13.04 -12.16 1.05
C LEU A 17 -14.36 -11.41 1.28
N PRO A 18 -15.37 -11.57 0.39
CA PRO A 18 -16.64 -10.84 0.46
C PRO A 18 -17.39 -11.03 1.79
N ASP A 19 -17.36 -12.24 2.35
CA ASP A 19 -18.15 -12.59 3.53
C ASP A 19 -17.53 -12.10 4.85
N LEU A 20 -16.28 -11.63 4.80
CA LEU A 20 -15.45 -11.26 5.96
C LEU A 20 -14.74 -9.92 5.74
N THR A 21 -15.26 -9.07 4.85
CA THR A 21 -14.58 -7.84 4.42
C THR A 21 -14.31 -6.91 5.60
N ASN A 22 -13.11 -7.07 6.18
CA ASN A 22 -12.49 -6.18 7.14
C ASN A 22 -11.22 -5.66 6.47
N LEU A 23 -11.41 -4.66 5.62
CA LEU A 23 -10.36 -4.05 4.82
C LEU A 23 -9.26 -3.41 5.68
N ASP A 24 -9.52 -3.15 6.96
CA ASP A 24 -8.54 -2.58 7.88
C ASP A 24 -7.34 -3.52 8.06
N ALA A 25 -7.57 -4.84 8.15
CA ALA A 25 -6.48 -5.81 8.29
C ALA A 25 -5.61 -5.89 7.03
N ALA A 26 -6.23 -5.88 5.83
CA ALA A 26 -5.48 -5.81 4.58
C ALA A 26 -4.69 -4.51 4.48
N THR A 27 -5.29 -3.39 4.88
CA THR A 27 -4.66 -2.06 4.88
C THR A 27 -3.48 -2.01 5.85
N GLU A 28 -3.64 -2.51 7.07
CA GLU A 28 -2.60 -2.55 8.09
C GLU A 28 -1.39 -3.34 7.57
N VAL A 29 -1.60 -4.55 7.04
CA VAL A 29 -0.50 -5.37 6.53
C VAL A 29 0.16 -4.70 5.33
N ILE A 30 -0.61 -4.33 4.31
CA ILE A 30 -0.07 -3.77 3.05
C ILE A 30 0.67 -2.45 3.30
N CYS A 31 0.14 -1.57 4.16
CA CYS A 31 0.74 -0.26 4.39
C CYS A 31 1.90 -0.27 5.39
N SER A 32 2.04 -1.29 6.23
CA SER A 32 3.12 -1.38 7.22
C SER A 32 4.34 -2.18 6.76
N ARG A 33 4.21 -3.01 5.72
CA ARG A 33 5.31 -3.86 5.24
C ARG A 33 6.25 -3.11 4.31
N THR A 34 7.52 -3.48 4.37
CA THR A 34 8.53 -2.96 3.45
C THR A 34 8.31 -3.55 2.05
N PRO A 35 8.71 -2.86 0.98
CA PRO A 35 8.72 -3.40 -0.39
C PRO A 35 9.27 -4.84 -0.50
N SER A 36 10.39 -5.13 0.17
CA SER A 36 10.99 -6.46 0.20
C SER A 36 10.07 -7.50 0.84
N GLN A 37 9.39 -7.14 1.93
CA GLN A 37 8.40 -8.00 2.59
C GLN A 37 7.15 -8.21 1.71
N ILE A 38 6.66 -7.15 1.06
CA ILE A 38 5.53 -7.22 0.12
C ILE A 38 5.83 -8.18 -1.03
N GLN A 39 7.06 -8.17 -1.56
CA GLN A 39 7.45 -9.10 -2.62
C GLN A 39 7.37 -10.57 -2.16
N LEU A 40 7.82 -10.87 -0.94
CA LEU A 40 7.70 -12.22 -0.36
C LEU A 40 6.23 -12.60 -0.10
N ILE A 41 5.41 -11.64 0.34
CA ILE A 41 3.97 -11.84 0.53
C ILE A 41 3.32 -12.20 -0.81
N LYS A 42 3.61 -11.46 -1.89
CA LYS A 42 3.06 -11.72 -3.23
C LYS A 42 3.40 -13.13 -3.73
N GLN A 43 4.65 -13.56 -3.54
CA GLN A 43 5.09 -14.92 -3.90
C GLN A 43 4.32 -15.98 -3.11
N ASN A 44 4.22 -15.83 -1.79
CA ASN A 44 3.48 -16.76 -0.92
C ASN A 44 1.98 -16.78 -1.24
N TYR A 45 1.41 -15.60 -1.52
CA TYR A 45 0.00 -15.44 -1.86
C TYR A 45 -0.34 -16.20 -3.14
N GLN A 46 0.44 -16.00 -4.19
CA GLN A 46 0.27 -16.70 -5.46
C GLN A 46 0.46 -18.21 -5.29
N ALA A 47 1.53 -18.64 -4.62
CA ALA A 47 1.82 -20.05 -4.40
C ALA A 47 0.71 -20.76 -3.60
N LYS A 48 0.08 -20.06 -2.64
CA LYS A 48 -0.93 -20.64 -1.76
C LYS A 48 -2.35 -20.60 -2.31
N PHE A 49 -2.72 -19.54 -3.01
CA PHE A 49 -4.11 -19.31 -3.43
C PHE A 49 -4.33 -19.42 -4.95
N GLY A 50 -3.25 -19.52 -5.73
CA GLY A 50 -3.33 -19.64 -7.19
C GLY A 50 -3.81 -18.38 -7.91
N VAL A 51 -3.87 -17.24 -7.22
CA VAL A 51 -4.28 -15.94 -7.75
C VAL A 51 -3.28 -14.87 -7.36
N PHE A 52 -3.13 -13.84 -8.18
CA PHE A 52 -2.26 -12.70 -7.83
C PHE A 52 -2.94 -11.81 -6.80
N LEU A 53 -2.17 -11.30 -5.84
CA LEU A 53 -2.69 -10.40 -4.80
C LEU A 53 -3.37 -9.17 -5.40
N GLU A 54 -2.79 -8.61 -6.47
CA GLU A 54 -3.32 -7.47 -7.20
C GLU A 54 -4.70 -7.75 -7.80
N GLN A 55 -4.95 -8.97 -8.27
CA GLN A 55 -6.24 -9.35 -8.85
C GLN A 55 -7.33 -9.37 -7.79
N ASP A 56 -7.03 -9.88 -6.59
CA ASP A 56 -8.00 -9.86 -5.50
C ASP A 56 -8.25 -8.44 -4.99
N ILE A 57 -7.21 -7.61 -4.89
CA ILE A 57 -7.39 -6.19 -4.54
C ILE A 57 -8.30 -5.53 -5.57
N GLU A 58 -8.05 -5.72 -6.87
CA GLU A 58 -8.88 -5.16 -7.95
C GLU A 58 -10.34 -5.64 -7.87
N ARG A 59 -10.56 -6.90 -7.51
CA ARG A 59 -11.90 -7.50 -7.44
C ARG A 59 -12.68 -7.09 -6.19
N HIS A 60 -12.00 -6.95 -5.05
CA HIS A 60 -12.65 -6.89 -3.73
C HIS A 60 -12.59 -5.52 -3.05
N THR A 61 -11.91 -4.55 -3.65
CA THR A 61 -11.85 -3.17 -3.14
C THR A 61 -12.39 -2.19 -4.17
N SER A 62 -12.60 -0.93 -3.81
CA SER A 62 -13.11 0.09 -4.72
C SER A 62 -12.57 1.49 -4.39
N GLY A 63 -12.86 2.45 -5.26
CA GLY A 63 -12.50 3.86 -5.05
C GLY A 63 -11.00 4.10 -4.87
N ASP A 64 -10.66 5.10 -4.06
CA ASP A 64 -9.27 5.47 -3.78
C ASP A 64 -8.55 4.49 -2.85
N HIS A 65 -9.30 3.72 -2.06
CA HIS A 65 -8.73 2.66 -1.23
C HIS A 65 -8.12 1.54 -2.09
N LYS A 66 -8.82 1.10 -3.15
CA LYS A 66 -8.24 0.21 -4.17
C LYS A 66 -6.95 0.78 -4.74
N LYS A 67 -6.99 2.04 -5.19
CA LYS A 67 -5.84 2.70 -5.82
C LYS A 67 -4.65 2.76 -4.86
N LEU A 68 -4.89 3.04 -3.58
CA LEU A 68 -3.86 3.05 -2.54
C LEU A 68 -3.22 1.66 -2.37
N LEU A 69 -4.02 0.62 -2.17
CA LEU A 69 -3.51 -0.74 -1.96
C LEU A 69 -2.72 -1.24 -3.18
N LEU A 70 -3.25 -1.02 -4.39
CA LEU A 70 -2.55 -1.36 -5.63
C LEU A 70 -1.23 -0.61 -5.78
N ALA A 71 -1.19 0.68 -5.42
CA ALA A 71 0.04 1.45 -5.44
C ALA A 71 1.08 0.86 -4.47
N TYR A 72 0.67 0.52 -3.25
CA TYR A 72 1.58 -0.08 -2.26
C TYR A 72 2.15 -1.44 -2.68
N VAL A 73 1.35 -2.31 -3.32
CA VAL A 73 1.82 -3.64 -3.75
C VAL A 73 2.60 -3.64 -5.07
N SER A 74 2.52 -2.54 -5.82
CA SER A 74 3.18 -2.38 -7.12
C SER A 74 4.44 -1.53 -7.05
N THR A 75 4.56 -0.62 -6.08
CA THR A 75 5.69 0.30 -5.97
C THR A 75 6.81 -0.28 -5.11
N SER A 76 7.99 -0.43 -5.71
CA SER A 76 9.22 -0.75 -4.97
C SER A 76 9.82 0.52 -4.38
N ARG A 77 9.35 0.94 -3.20
CA ARG A 77 9.88 2.12 -2.51
C ARG A 77 11.35 1.93 -2.12
N TYR A 78 12.07 3.03 -2.05
CA TYR A 78 13.40 3.02 -1.46
C TYR A 78 13.32 2.71 0.05
N GLU A 79 14.15 1.79 0.55
CA GLU A 79 14.16 1.36 1.97
C GLU A 79 15.32 1.98 2.78
N GLY A 80 16.16 2.82 2.16
CA GLY A 80 17.28 3.50 2.83
C GLY A 80 16.85 4.68 3.72
N LEU A 81 17.87 5.31 4.34
CA LEU A 81 17.71 6.39 5.32
C LEU A 81 17.98 7.78 4.73
N GLU A 82 18.38 7.83 3.46
CA GLU A 82 18.72 9.02 2.71
C GLU A 82 17.47 9.87 2.47
N VAL A 83 17.60 11.16 2.74
CA VAL A 83 16.50 12.14 2.61
C VAL A 83 16.90 13.26 1.67
N ASP A 84 16.11 13.47 0.64
CA ASP A 84 16.17 14.65 -0.21
C ASP A 84 15.29 15.75 0.41
N ARG A 85 15.95 16.77 0.97
CA ARG A 85 15.26 17.90 1.61
C ARG A 85 14.48 18.77 0.63
N GLU A 86 14.96 18.90 -0.61
CA GLU A 86 14.26 19.68 -1.63
C GLU A 86 12.98 18.96 -2.05
N MET A 87 13.05 17.64 -2.24
CA MET A 87 11.89 16.80 -2.51
C MET A 87 10.89 16.84 -1.35
N ALA A 88 11.35 16.73 -0.09
CA ALA A 88 10.48 16.86 1.09
C ALA A 88 9.70 18.17 1.08
N MET A 89 10.38 19.29 0.78
CA MET A 89 9.74 20.60 0.71
C MET A 89 8.72 20.69 -0.43
N LYS A 90 9.02 20.08 -1.59
CA LYS A 90 8.11 20.02 -2.74
C LYS A 90 6.87 19.19 -2.42
N ASP A 91 7.03 18.02 -1.81
CA ASP A 91 5.93 17.13 -1.45
C ASP A 91 5.05 17.76 -0.36
N ALA A 92 5.62 18.40 0.66
CA ALA A 92 4.85 19.13 1.67
C ALA A 92 3.97 20.24 1.05
N LYS A 93 4.53 21.03 0.12
CA LYS A 93 3.77 22.04 -0.63
C LYS A 93 2.68 21.42 -1.50
N ALA A 94 2.94 20.25 -2.09
CA ALA A 94 1.98 19.53 -2.91
C ALA A 94 0.82 19.00 -2.05
N LEU A 95 1.10 18.37 -0.91
CA LEU A 95 0.09 17.88 0.03
C LEU A 95 -0.80 19.01 0.56
N TYR A 96 -0.20 20.14 0.97
CA TYR A 96 -0.96 21.31 1.42
C TYR A 96 -1.93 21.81 0.34
N LYS A 97 -1.47 21.92 -0.91
CA LYS A 97 -2.31 22.33 -2.04
C LYS A 97 -3.38 21.29 -2.39
N ALA A 98 -3.07 20.01 -2.22
CA ALA A 98 -3.95 18.89 -2.52
C ALA A 98 -5.01 18.63 -1.44
N GLY A 99 -4.83 19.13 -0.22
CA GLY A 99 -5.79 18.99 0.88
C GLY A 99 -6.24 20.36 1.40
N GLU A 100 -5.55 20.88 2.41
CA GLU A 100 -5.99 22.05 3.18
C GLU A 100 -6.27 23.31 2.34
N LYS A 101 -5.57 23.52 1.22
CA LYS A 101 -5.74 24.71 0.37
C LYS A 101 -6.90 24.62 -0.61
N ARG A 102 -7.75 23.59 -0.55
CA ARG A 102 -8.89 23.41 -1.44
C ARG A 102 -10.10 22.84 -0.70
N LEU A 103 -11.27 22.91 -1.34
CA LEU A 103 -12.43 22.14 -0.92
C LEU A 103 -12.33 20.73 -1.51
N GLY A 104 -12.56 19.73 -0.67
CA GLY A 104 -12.29 18.32 -0.98
C GLY A 104 -10.79 18.00 -0.93
N THR A 105 -10.41 16.84 -1.46
CA THR A 105 -9.03 16.36 -1.48
C THR A 105 -8.65 15.96 -2.90
N ASP A 106 -7.37 16.02 -3.24
CA ASP A 106 -6.80 15.34 -4.40
C ASP A 106 -6.13 14.05 -3.93
N GLU A 107 -6.94 12.99 -3.82
CA GLU A 107 -6.51 11.67 -3.34
C GLU A 107 -5.38 11.10 -4.21
N LYS A 108 -5.35 11.43 -5.51
CA LYS A 108 -4.29 10.98 -6.41
C LYS A 108 -2.92 11.53 -5.99
N THR A 109 -2.85 12.79 -5.57
CA THR A 109 -1.61 13.38 -5.05
C THR A 109 -1.17 12.72 -3.74
N PHE A 110 -2.12 12.48 -2.83
CA PHE A 110 -1.84 11.79 -1.57
C PHE A 110 -1.33 10.37 -1.80
N ILE A 111 -2.06 9.56 -2.58
CA ILE A 111 -1.67 8.19 -2.90
C ILE A 111 -0.28 8.17 -3.51
N ARG A 112 -0.01 9.00 -4.52
CA ARG A 112 1.30 9.06 -5.18
C ARG A 112 2.44 9.34 -4.20
N ILE A 113 2.29 10.36 -3.35
CA ILE A 113 3.36 10.74 -2.41
C ILE A 113 3.56 9.63 -1.37
N PHE A 114 2.49 9.14 -0.74
CA PHE A 114 2.60 8.13 0.31
C PHE A 114 2.97 6.73 -0.21
N SER A 115 2.70 6.40 -1.49
CA SER A 115 3.07 5.11 -2.05
C SER A 115 4.48 5.09 -2.64
N GLU A 116 5.03 6.23 -3.07
CA GLU A 116 6.33 6.31 -3.75
C GLU A 116 7.50 6.74 -2.87
N ARG A 117 7.26 7.53 -1.81
CA ARG A 117 8.35 8.03 -0.94
C ARG A 117 8.78 6.99 0.08
N SER A 118 10.08 6.95 0.38
CA SER A 118 10.62 6.10 1.44
C SER A 118 10.08 6.50 2.81
N ARG A 119 10.17 5.59 3.78
CA ARG A 119 9.78 5.88 5.16
C ARG A 119 10.63 6.98 5.80
N ALA A 120 11.90 7.09 5.42
CA ALA A 120 12.78 8.15 5.93
C ALA A 120 12.48 9.53 5.31
N GLN A 121 11.93 9.55 4.09
CA GLN A 121 11.63 10.76 3.33
C GLN A 121 10.33 11.46 3.77
N LEU A 122 9.36 10.68 4.26
CA LEU A 122 8.06 11.13 4.79
C LEU A 122 8.16 11.51 6.26
#